data_AF-A0A4Q5QEN4-F1
#
_entry.id   AF-A0A4Q5QEN4-F1
#
_cell.length_a   1.000
_cell.length_b   1.000
_cell.length_c   1.000
_cell.angle_alpha   90.00
_cell.angle_beta   90.00
_cell.angle_gamma   90.00
#
_symmetry.space_group_name_H-M   'P 1'
#
loop_
_entity.id
_entity.type
_entity.pdbx_description
1 polymer ?
#
loop_
_entity_poly.entity_id
_entity_poly.type
_entity_poly.pdbx_seq_one_letter_code
_entity_poly.pdbx_strand_id
1 'polypeptide(L)'
;MKKLTIILFLVCFSASGFAQKQLISYDDLRFILHNGLMQANSFLTAKGYSVVIKNNNTKNRKYSFTFKDHSYININARSDGKRLFLDIETNYFGQYNLIQESIKQYINNDSMLADIQTYEVKDLGNIYITMKDTQPYNPLTKDYDIQVVSDRRVTTYNW
;
A
#
# COMPACT_ATOMS: atom_id res chain seq x y z
N MET A 1 -40.40 -21.33 4.28
CA MET A 1 -39.24 -21.43 3.36
C MET A 1 -38.47 -20.12 3.14
N LYS A 2 -39.05 -18.93 3.40
CA LYS A 2 -38.37 -17.62 3.24
C LYS A 2 -37.21 -17.34 4.22
N LYS A 3 -37.15 -18.05 5.36
CA LYS A 3 -36.10 -17.86 6.39
C LYS A 3 -34.76 -18.53 6.01
N LEU A 4 -34.80 -19.55 5.15
CA LEU A 4 -33.62 -20.33 4.78
C LEU A 4 -32.78 -19.61 3.70
N THR A 5 -33.45 -18.85 2.83
CA THR A 5 -32.82 -18.05 1.76
C THR A 5 -32.02 -16.86 2.29
N ILE A 6 -32.43 -16.27 3.42
CA ILE A 6 -31.75 -15.11 4.04
C ILE A 6 -30.45 -15.54 4.72
N ILE A 7 -30.43 -16.71 5.36
CA ILE A 7 -29.22 -17.25 6.02
C ILE A 7 -28.16 -17.63 4.97
N LEU A 8 -28.57 -18.19 3.84
CA LEU A 8 -27.65 -18.54 2.76
C LEU A 8 -26.99 -17.30 2.13
N PHE A 9 -27.72 -16.19 2.03
CA PHE A 9 -27.16 -14.92 1.57
C PHE A 9 -26.16 -14.32 2.56
N LEU A 10 -26.39 -14.44 3.87
CA LEU A 10 -25.47 -13.90 4.89
C LEU A 10 -24.13 -14.65 4.93
N VAL A 11 -24.13 -15.96 4.68
CA VAL A 11 -22.90 -16.78 4.65
C VAL A 11 -22.02 -16.41 3.45
N CYS A 12 -22.60 -16.13 2.28
CA CYS A 12 -21.82 -15.72 1.09
C CYS A 12 -21.14 -14.35 1.23
N PHE A 13 -21.71 -13.41 1.99
CA PHE A 13 -21.08 -12.10 2.22
C PHE A 13 -19.88 -12.16 3.18
N SER A 14 -19.86 -13.11 4.12
CA SER A 14 -18.71 -13.26 5.02
C SER A 14 -17.49 -13.88 4.32
N ALA A 15 -17.68 -14.67 3.26
CA ALA A 15 -16.58 -15.32 2.53
C ALA A 15 -15.81 -14.35 1.61
N SER A 16 -16.47 -13.30 1.09
CA SER A 16 -15.85 -12.34 0.16
C SER A 16 -15.01 -11.25 0.85
N GLY A 17 -15.15 -11.06 2.17
CA GLY A 17 -14.38 -10.07 2.94
C GLY A 17 -12.94 -10.46 3.25
N PHE A 18 -12.53 -11.71 2.99
CA PHE A 18 -11.20 -12.20 3.37
C PHE A 18 -10.11 -11.98 2.31
N ALA A 19 -10.47 -11.75 1.04
CA ALA A 19 -9.51 -11.61 -0.05
C ALA A 19 -8.78 -10.24 -0.08
N GLN A 20 -9.35 -9.20 0.54
CA GLN A 20 -8.73 -7.87 0.63
C GLN A 20 -7.83 -7.67 1.86
N LYS A 21 -7.73 -8.67 2.76
CA LYS A 21 -7.05 -8.48 4.05
C LYS A 21 -5.59 -8.05 3.90
N GLN A 22 -4.90 -8.47 2.84
CA GLN A 22 -3.47 -8.25 2.66
C GLN A 22 -3.15 -7.03 1.80
N LEU A 23 -4.12 -6.48 1.07
CA LEU A 23 -3.89 -5.29 0.23
C LEU A 23 -3.82 -4.03 1.09
N ILE A 24 -3.00 -3.08 0.65
CA ILE A 24 -2.86 -1.75 1.26
C ILE A 24 -3.77 -0.78 0.51
N SER A 25 -4.85 -0.39 1.18
CA SER A 25 -5.78 0.63 0.72
C SER A 25 -5.28 2.04 1.04
N TYR A 26 -5.97 3.04 0.49
CA TYR A 26 -5.78 4.45 0.82
C TYR A 26 -5.84 4.73 2.33
N ASP A 27 -6.84 4.19 3.03
CA ASP A 27 -7.01 4.41 4.46
C ASP A 27 -5.89 3.75 5.26
N ASP A 28 -5.37 2.62 4.78
CA ASP A 28 -4.20 1.99 5.37
C ASP A 28 -2.95 2.85 5.21
N LEU A 29 -2.72 3.45 4.02
CA LEU A 29 -1.62 4.41 3.82
C LEU A 29 -1.76 5.59 4.76
N ARG A 30 -2.97 6.15 4.87
CA ARG A 30 -3.25 7.27 5.77
C ARG A 30 -2.96 6.88 7.21
N PHE A 31 -3.44 5.73 7.66
CA PHE A 31 -3.16 5.21 8.99
C PHE A 31 -1.65 5.05 9.20
N ILE A 32 -0.94 4.39 8.29
CA ILE A 32 0.49 4.13 8.43
C ILE A 32 1.27 5.45 8.51
N LEU A 33 1.01 6.43 7.63
CA LEU A 33 1.74 7.69 7.60
C LEU A 33 1.49 8.61 8.80
N HIS A 34 0.27 8.57 9.36
CA HIS A 34 -0.05 9.38 10.54
C HIS A 34 0.43 8.74 11.84
N ASN A 35 0.81 7.46 11.81
CA ASN A 35 1.30 6.76 12.98
C ASN A 35 2.82 6.53 12.90
N GLY A 36 3.46 6.40 14.07
CA GLY A 36 4.88 6.08 14.13
C GLY A 36 5.24 4.73 13.51
N LEU A 37 6.53 4.53 13.28
CA LEU A 37 7.10 3.28 12.71
C LEU A 37 6.67 2.03 13.50
N MET A 38 6.45 2.16 14.81
CA MET A 38 6.03 1.06 15.70
C MET A 38 4.62 0.58 15.40
N GLN A 39 3.67 1.51 15.28
CA GLN A 39 2.29 1.24 14.95
C GLN A 39 2.17 0.70 13.53
N ALA A 40 2.91 1.29 12.58
CA ALA A 40 3.02 0.77 11.22
C ALA A 40 3.45 -0.70 11.19
N ASN A 41 4.43 -1.08 12.02
CA ASN A 41 4.86 -2.49 12.13
C ASN A 41 3.76 -3.38 12.67
N SER A 42 3.13 -3.02 13.79
CA SER A 42 2.04 -3.81 14.37
C SER A 42 0.90 -4.02 13.38
N PHE A 43 0.54 -2.95 12.67
CA PHE A 43 -0.49 -2.96 11.64
C PHE A 43 -0.15 -3.88 10.47
N LEU A 44 1.03 -3.73 9.87
CA LEU A 44 1.45 -4.52 8.70
C LEU A 44 1.61 -6.01 9.07
N THR A 45 2.18 -6.31 10.24
CA THR A 45 2.25 -7.70 10.73
C THR A 45 0.85 -8.28 10.97
N ALA A 46 -0.11 -7.50 11.48
CA ALA A 46 -1.50 -7.95 11.65
C ALA A 46 -2.22 -8.17 10.31
N LYS A 47 -1.88 -7.42 9.25
CA LYS A 47 -2.34 -7.69 7.88
C LYS A 47 -1.70 -8.93 7.26
N GLY A 48 -0.67 -9.50 7.90
CA GLY A 48 -0.02 -10.75 7.48
C GLY A 48 1.30 -10.57 6.75
N TYR A 49 1.87 -9.35 6.75
CA TYR A 49 3.20 -9.11 6.18
C TYR A 49 4.30 -9.64 7.10
N SER A 50 5.31 -10.25 6.50
CA SER A 50 6.53 -10.68 7.20
C SER A 50 7.55 -9.56 7.24
N VAL A 51 8.20 -9.36 8.40
CA VAL A 51 9.29 -8.38 8.54
C VAL A 51 10.58 -8.98 7.97
N VAL A 52 11.09 -8.39 6.88
CA VAL A 52 12.33 -8.83 6.21
C VAL A 52 13.55 -8.11 6.79
N ILE A 53 13.43 -6.80 7.03
CA ILE A 53 14.48 -5.98 7.61
C ILE A 53 13.89 -5.13 8.73
N LYS A 54 14.59 -5.07 9.88
CA LYS A 54 14.26 -4.16 10.98
C LYS A 54 15.54 -3.51 11.51
N ASN A 55 15.82 -2.29 11.05
CA ASN A 55 16.96 -1.51 11.52
C ASN A 55 16.46 -0.35 12.39
N ASN A 56 16.67 -0.48 13.70
CA ASN A 56 16.25 0.55 14.66
C ASN A 56 17.15 1.80 14.60
N ASN A 57 18.42 1.67 14.20
CA ASN A 57 19.37 2.79 14.13
C ASN A 57 19.00 3.73 12.98
N THR A 58 18.72 3.16 11.80
CA THR A 58 18.34 3.93 10.61
C THR A 58 16.83 4.13 10.48
N LYS A 59 16.04 3.65 11.47
CA LYS A 59 14.57 3.70 11.50
C LYS A 59 13.93 3.20 10.20
N ASN A 60 14.50 2.12 9.67
CA ASN A 60 14.08 1.51 8.41
C ASN A 60 13.50 0.12 8.68
N ARG A 61 12.34 -0.17 8.09
CA ARG A 61 11.70 -1.49 8.13
C ARG A 61 11.23 -1.89 6.75
N LYS A 62 11.57 -3.13 6.36
CA LYS A 62 11.05 -3.74 5.13
C LYS A 62 10.10 -4.88 5.49
N TYR A 63 8.98 -4.90 4.80
CA TYR A 63 7.94 -5.90 4.94
C TYR A 63 7.68 -6.56 3.58
N SER A 64 7.33 -7.83 3.59
CA SER A 64 7.01 -8.56 2.36
C SER A 64 5.79 -9.44 2.57
N PHE A 65 4.94 -9.49 1.56
CA PHE A 65 3.88 -10.45 1.41
C PHE A 65 3.99 -11.08 0.02
N THR A 66 3.91 -12.41 -0.05
CA THR A 66 3.98 -13.17 -1.29
C THR A 66 2.74 -14.03 -1.41
N PHE A 67 2.03 -13.90 -2.53
CA PHE A 67 0.86 -14.70 -2.86
C PHE A 67 1.29 -16.08 -3.38
N LYS A 68 0.31 -16.99 -3.49
CA LYS A 68 0.56 -18.36 -3.99
C LYS A 68 1.02 -18.41 -5.45
N ASP A 69 0.67 -17.40 -6.24
CA ASP A 69 1.04 -17.26 -7.65
C ASP A 69 2.39 -16.54 -7.84
N HIS A 70 3.18 -16.40 -6.77
CA HIS A 70 4.45 -15.69 -6.74
C HIS A 70 4.36 -14.18 -7.00
N SER A 71 3.15 -13.61 -7.07
CA SER A 71 3.00 -12.17 -6.98
C SER A 71 3.37 -11.69 -5.57
N TYR A 72 3.81 -10.44 -5.43
CA TYR A 72 4.33 -9.91 -4.18
C TYR A 72 3.90 -8.47 -3.95
N ILE A 73 3.91 -8.08 -2.67
CA ILE A 73 3.83 -6.70 -2.21
C ILE A 73 4.93 -6.51 -1.17
N ASN A 74 5.88 -5.65 -1.48
CA ASN A 74 6.96 -5.26 -0.58
C ASN A 74 6.72 -3.82 -0.13
N ILE A 75 6.91 -3.56 1.15
CA ILE A 75 6.73 -2.22 1.73
C ILE A 75 8.01 -1.85 2.46
N ASN A 76 8.58 -0.71 2.07
CA ASN A 76 9.72 -0.09 2.72
C ASN A 76 9.22 1.12 3.51
N ALA A 77 9.30 1.06 4.84
CA ALA A 77 8.92 2.16 5.72
C ALA A 77 10.16 2.75 6.39
N ARG A 78 10.38 4.04 6.17
CA ARG A 78 11.50 4.79 6.76
C ARG A 78 10.96 5.98 7.54
N SER A 79 11.48 6.23 8.74
CA SER A 79 11.17 7.45 9.50
C SER A 79 12.39 8.34 9.66
N ASP A 80 12.21 9.64 9.51
CA ASP A 80 13.21 10.65 9.90
C ASP A 80 13.06 11.12 11.36
N GLY A 81 12.08 10.58 12.09
CA GLY A 81 11.71 10.97 13.45
C GLY A 81 10.56 11.97 13.55
N LYS A 82 10.16 12.62 12.46
CA LYS A 82 8.96 13.49 12.38
C LYS A 82 7.92 12.96 11.41
N ARG A 83 8.40 12.32 10.34
CA ARG A 83 7.62 11.83 9.21
C ARG A 83 7.93 10.37 8.96
N LEU A 84 7.01 9.75 8.24
CA LEU A 84 7.18 8.42 7.69
C LEU A 84 7.16 8.53 6.16
N PHE A 85 8.08 7.82 5.53
CA PHE A 85 8.16 7.65 4.09
C PHE A 85 7.85 6.19 3.78
N LEU A 86 7.03 5.96 2.77
CA LEU A 86 6.64 4.62 2.34
C LEU A 86 6.96 4.44 0.87
N ASP A 87 7.64 3.35 0.54
CA ASP A 87 7.75 2.86 -0.83
C ASP A 87 7.07 1.48 -0.89
N ILE A 88 6.21 1.26 -1.88
CA ILE A 88 5.53 0.00 -2.13
C ILE A 88 5.97 -0.50 -3.50
N GLU A 89 6.59 -1.67 -3.52
CA GLU A 89 7.02 -2.37 -4.72
C GLU A 89 6.15 -3.62 -4.88
N THR A 90 5.50 -3.78 -6.03
CA THR A 90 4.59 -4.89 -6.26
C THR A 90 4.50 -5.26 -7.74
N ASN A 91 4.32 -6.54 -8.04
CA ASN A 91 3.88 -7.01 -9.37
C ASN A 91 2.41 -7.44 -9.36
N TYR A 92 1.69 -7.24 -8.25
CA TYR A 92 0.30 -7.61 -8.10
C TYR A 92 -0.61 -6.47 -8.58
N PHE A 93 -1.24 -6.68 -9.74
CA PHE A 93 -2.12 -5.67 -10.36
C PHE A 93 -3.23 -5.18 -9.42
N GLY A 94 -3.79 -6.05 -8.58
CA GLY A 94 -4.83 -5.68 -7.63
C GLY A 94 -4.37 -4.63 -6.60
N GLN A 95 -3.10 -4.66 -6.19
CA GLN A 95 -2.52 -3.68 -5.27
C GLN A 95 -2.31 -2.33 -5.95
N TYR A 96 -1.76 -2.35 -7.16
CA TYR A 96 -1.63 -1.14 -7.99
C TYR A 96 -2.99 -0.49 -8.24
N ASN A 97 -3.95 -1.26 -8.73
CA ASN A 97 -5.28 -0.78 -9.10
C ASN A 97 -6.03 -0.21 -7.89
N LEU A 98 -5.89 -0.84 -6.72
CA LEU A 98 -6.51 -0.36 -5.49
C LEU A 98 -6.01 1.04 -5.10
N ILE A 99 -4.69 1.26 -5.14
CA ILE A 99 -4.12 2.58 -4.83
C ILE A 99 -4.48 3.58 -5.92
N GLN A 100 -4.23 3.24 -7.19
CA GLN A 100 -4.42 4.14 -8.31
C GLN A 100 -5.86 4.66 -8.40
N GLU A 101 -6.85 3.77 -8.35
CA GLU A 101 -8.27 4.18 -8.44
C GLU A 101 -8.69 5.02 -7.23
N SER A 102 -8.10 4.78 -6.05
CA SER A 102 -8.40 5.58 -4.85
C SER A 102 -7.87 7.01 -4.88
N ILE A 103 -6.83 7.27 -5.70
CA ILE A 103 -6.18 8.59 -5.78
C ILE A 103 -6.31 9.26 -7.15
N LYS A 104 -6.97 8.61 -8.11
CA LYS A 104 -7.07 9.04 -9.52
C LYS A 104 -7.55 10.47 -9.71
N GLN A 105 -8.47 10.92 -8.85
CA GLN A 105 -9.02 12.27 -8.85
C GLN A 105 -8.03 13.37 -8.43
N TYR A 106 -6.88 13.00 -7.86
CA TYR A 106 -5.83 13.91 -7.39
C TYR A 106 -4.64 14.00 -8.36
N ILE A 107 -4.82 13.55 -9.60
CA ILE A 107 -3.74 13.57 -10.60
C ILE A 107 -3.22 14.99 -10.81
N ASN A 108 -1.91 15.15 -10.71
CA ASN A 108 -1.23 16.41 -11.01
C ASN A 108 -0.71 16.36 -12.45
N ASN A 109 -1.49 16.93 -13.37
CA ASN A 109 -1.17 16.96 -14.79
C ASN A 109 0.04 17.86 -15.12
N ASP A 110 0.40 18.79 -14.24
CA ASP A 110 1.52 19.72 -14.44
C ASP A 110 2.89 19.10 -14.09
N SER A 111 2.89 17.96 -13.39
CA SER A 111 4.09 17.29 -12.87
C SER A 111 4.35 15.91 -13.50
N MET A 112 3.84 15.66 -14.71
CA MET A 112 4.08 14.40 -15.43
C MET A 112 5.50 14.40 -16.02
N LEU A 113 6.46 13.85 -15.27
CA LEU A 113 7.73 13.40 -15.84
C LEU A 113 7.47 12.13 -16.65
N ALA A 114 8.27 11.87 -17.69
CA ALA A 114 8.14 10.65 -18.48
C ALA A 114 8.13 9.41 -17.56
N ASP A 115 7.12 8.56 -17.73
CA ASP A 115 6.89 7.31 -16.99
C ASP A 115 6.55 7.42 -15.49
N ILE A 116 6.33 8.63 -14.96
CA ILE A 116 5.91 8.86 -13.56
C ILE A 116 4.55 9.56 -13.51
N GLN A 117 3.58 8.92 -12.87
CA GLN A 117 2.31 9.55 -12.53
C GLN A 117 2.40 10.18 -11.15
N THR A 118 2.19 11.49 -11.08
CA THR A 118 2.23 12.27 -9.84
C THR A 118 0.82 12.60 -9.38
N TYR A 119 0.54 12.38 -8.10
CA TYR A 119 -0.74 12.69 -7.45
C TYR A 119 -0.50 13.58 -6.24
N GLU A 120 -1.25 14.68 -6.13
CA GLU A 120 -1.19 15.58 -4.97
C GLU A 120 -2.41 15.34 -4.08
N VAL A 121 -2.22 14.48 -3.09
CA VAL A 121 -3.30 13.98 -2.25
C VAL A 121 -3.36 14.76 -0.95
N LYS A 122 -4.46 15.51 -0.78
CA LYS A 122 -4.70 16.26 0.46
C LYS A 122 -4.65 15.33 1.68
N ASP A 123 -3.97 15.79 2.73
CA ASP A 123 -3.80 15.08 4.01
C ASP A 123 -2.96 13.79 3.95
N LEU A 124 -2.35 13.46 2.80
CA LEU A 124 -1.34 12.40 2.68
C LEU A 124 -0.01 12.99 2.21
N GLY A 125 -0.02 13.78 1.14
CA GLY A 125 1.17 14.32 0.48
C GLY A 125 1.21 13.92 -1.00
N ASN A 126 2.42 13.78 -1.53
CA ASN A 126 2.61 13.42 -2.93
C ASN A 126 2.77 11.91 -3.07
N ILE A 127 2.04 11.33 -4.01
CA ILE A 127 2.19 9.94 -4.41
C ILE A 127 2.76 9.91 -5.82
N TYR A 128 3.85 9.19 -5.98
CA TYR A 128 4.51 8.96 -7.26
C TYR A 128 4.35 7.50 -7.62
N ILE A 129 3.76 7.23 -8.78
CA ILE A 129 3.60 5.87 -9.30
C ILE A 129 4.43 5.73 -10.57
N THR A 130 5.36 4.77 -10.56
CA THR A 130 6.17 4.38 -11.71
C THR A 130 5.80 2.96 -12.12
N MET A 131 5.60 2.76 -13.43
CA MET A 131 5.35 1.44 -14.00
C MET A 131 6.59 1.00 -14.77
N LYS A 132 7.12 -0.18 -14.45
CA LYS A 132 8.30 -0.75 -15.09
C LYS A 132 7.95 -2.11 -15.70
N ASP A 133 8.57 -2.43 -16.83
CA ASP A 133 8.48 -3.78 -17.37
C ASP A 133 9.30 -4.73 -16.50
N THR A 134 8.76 -5.92 -16.25
CA THR A 134 9.43 -6.96 -15.45
C THR A 134 10.74 -7.43 -16.10
N GLN A 135 11.69 -7.88 -15.29
CA GLN A 135 12.95 -8.49 -15.78
C GLN A 135 13.05 -9.95 -15.32
N PRO A 136 13.21 -10.92 -16.25
CA PRO A 136 13.30 -10.77 -17.71
C PRO A 136 11.99 -10.27 -18.34
N TYR A 137 12.09 -9.54 -19.46
CA TYR A 137 10.94 -8.88 -20.12
C TYR A 137 9.79 -9.86 -20.40
N ASN A 138 8.64 -9.57 -19.81
CA ASN A 138 7.39 -10.26 -20.09
C ASN A 138 6.27 -9.21 -20.21
N PRO A 139 5.63 -9.07 -21.39
CA PRO A 139 4.62 -8.04 -21.64
C PRO A 139 3.34 -8.23 -20.82
N LEU A 140 3.13 -9.41 -20.23
CA LEU A 140 1.98 -9.72 -19.38
C LEU A 140 2.20 -9.33 -17.93
N THR A 141 3.43 -9.01 -17.53
CA THR A 141 3.80 -8.72 -16.14
C THR A 141 4.51 -7.38 -16.03
N LYS A 142 4.04 -6.55 -15.10
CA LYS A 142 4.62 -5.24 -14.81
C LYS A 142 4.98 -5.17 -13.33
N ASP A 143 6.07 -4.49 -13.05
CA ASP A 143 6.42 -4.08 -11.69
C ASP A 143 5.93 -2.64 -11.48
N TYR A 144 5.32 -2.42 -10.33
CA TYR A 144 4.77 -1.14 -9.92
C TYR A 144 5.54 -0.66 -8.70
N ASP A 145 6.05 0.56 -8.80
CA ASP A 145 6.75 1.25 -7.72
C ASP A 145 5.91 2.46 -7.31
N ILE A 146 5.41 2.44 -6.09
CA ILE A 146 4.52 3.46 -5.52
C ILE A 146 5.23 4.10 -4.34
N GLN A 147 5.72 5.31 -4.55
CA GLN A 147 6.37 6.10 -3.52
C GLN A 147 5.40 7.11 -2.94
N VAL A 148 5.24 7.08 -1.62
CA VAL A 148 4.39 8.01 -0.87
C VAL A 148 5.28 8.92 -0.02
N VAL A 149 5.31 10.19 -0.38
CA VAL A 149 6.04 11.24 0.34
C VAL A 149 5.04 12.06 1.14
N SER A 150 5.11 11.93 2.47
CA SER A 150 4.16 12.60 3.35
C SER A 150 4.26 14.12 3.25
N ASP A 151 3.11 14.83 3.27
CA ASP A 151 3.10 16.29 3.35
C ASP A 151 3.88 16.77 4.57
N ARG A 152 4.42 17.99 4.50
CA ARG A 152 5.06 18.65 5.63
C ARG A 152 4.19 18.77 6.88
N ARG A 153 2.88 18.83 6.70
CA ARG A 153 1.85 18.93 7.75
C ARG A 153 1.50 17.59 8.38
N VAL A 154 1.84 16.48 7.75
CA VAL A 154 1.63 15.13 8.31
C VAL A 154 2.80 14.82 9.23
N THR A 155 2.54 14.87 10.54
CA THR A 155 3.49 14.48 11.59
C THR A 155 3.06 13.17 12.20
N THR A 156 4.01 12.26 12.43
CA THR A 156 3.73 10.96 13.04
C THR A 156 3.35 11.13 14.50
N TYR A 157 2.22 10.55 14.92
CA TYR A 157 1.86 10.43 16.32
C TYR A 157 2.60 9.24 16.95
N ASN A 158 3.29 9.52 18.06
CA ASN A 158 3.85 8.50 18.94
C ASN A 158 2.99 8.46 20.19
N TRP A 159 2.09 7.49 20.29
CA TRP A 159 1.42 7.13 21.54
C TRP A 159 2.18 5.98 22.22
#